data_AF-E2BMT6-F1
#
_entry.id   AF-E2BMT6-F1
#
_cell.length_a   1.000
_cell.length_b   1.000
_cell.length_c   1.000
_cell.angle_alpha   90.00
_cell.angle_beta   90.00
_cell.angle_gamma   90.00
#
_symmetry.space_group_name_H-M   'P 1'
#
loop_
_entity.id
_entity.type
_entity.pdbx_description
1 polymer ?
#
loop_
_entity_poly.entity_id
_entity_poly.type
_entity_poly.pdbx_seq_one_letter_code
_entity_poly.pdbx_strand_id
1 'polypeptide(L)' 'YSNVEYADMVYVYGYCDGSAFAAVEKYHRRFPMRRIPDRRVFSNVFNSLRE' A
#
# COMPACT_ATOMS: atom_id res chain seq x y z
N TYR A 1 11.67 0.36 -0.84
CA TYR A 1 10.77 -0.78 -0.62
C TYR A 1 11.16 -1.87 -1.60
N SER A 2 11.12 -3.13 -1.19
CA SER A 2 11.34 -4.28 -2.07
C SER A 2 10.14 -4.48 -3.00
N ASN A 3 10.33 -5.15 -4.15
CA ASN A 3 9.25 -5.45 -5.09
C ASN A 3 8.07 -6.20 -4.43
N VAL A 4 8.36 -7.05 -3.44
CA VAL A 4 7.34 -7.73 -2.62
C VAL A 4 6.52 -6.72 -1.81
N GLU A 5 7.16 -5.73 -1.20
CA GLU A 5 6.45 -4.71 -0.42
C GLU A 5 5.57 -3.83 -1.31
N TYR A 6 6.04 -3.49 -2.52
CA TYR A 6 5.22 -2.77 -3.50
C TYR A 6 4.01 -3.58 -3.95
N ALA A 7 4.18 -4.88 -4.20
CA ALA A 7 3.06 -5.77 -4.54
C ALA A 7 2.03 -5.86 -3.39
N ASP A 8 2.49 -6.01 -2.15
CA ASP A 8 1.62 -6.01 -0.96
C ASP A 8 0.86 -4.67 -0.83
N MET A 9 1.53 -3.54 -1.08
CA MET A 9 0.90 -2.20 -1.01
C MET A 9 -0.21 -2.05 -2.05
N VAL A 10 0.03 -2.45 -3.29
CA VAL A 10 -0.95 -2.36 -4.39
C VAL A 10 -2.12 -3.30 -4.15
N TYR A 11 -1.85 -4.52 -3.67
CA TYR A 11 -2.87 -5.48 -3.30
C TYR A 11 -3.80 -4.92 -2.21
N VAL A 12 -3.22 -4.36 -1.14
CA VAL A 12 -4.00 -3.77 -0.04
C VAL A 12 -4.73 -2.49 -0.50
N TYR A 13 -4.12 -1.67 -1.34
CA TYR A 13 -4.74 -0.46 -1.88
C TYR A 13 -5.94 -0.77 -2.77
N GLY A 14 -5.82 -1.76 -3.67
CA GLY A 14 -6.94 -2.24 -4.49
C GLY A 14 -8.04 -2.90 -3.65
N TYR A 15 -7.67 -3.66 -2.62
CA TYR A 15 -8.63 -4.23 -1.67
C TYR A 15 -9.42 -3.17 -0.89
N CYS A 16 -8.81 -2.02 -0.63
CA CYS A 16 -9.42 -0.89 0.05
C CYS A 16 -10.14 0.09 -0.89
N ASP A 17 -10.47 -0.34 -2.12
CA ASP A 17 -11.19 0.48 -3.11
C ASP A 17 -10.49 1.81 -3.45
N GLY A 18 -9.15 1.83 -3.36
CA GLY A 18 -8.37 3.06 -3.56
C GLY A 18 -8.34 4.01 -2.36
N SER A 19 -8.89 3.63 -1.21
CA SER A 19 -8.76 4.40 0.03
C SER A 19 -7.36 4.24 0.63
N ALA A 20 -6.51 5.26 0.47
CA ALA A 20 -5.16 5.26 1.02
C ALA A 20 -5.13 5.16 2.55
N PHE A 21 -6.13 5.71 3.25
CA PHE A 21 -6.20 5.66 4.71
C PHE A 21 -6.48 4.25 5.22
N ALA A 22 -7.50 3.59 4.64
CA ALA A 22 -7.83 2.21 4.97
C ALA A 22 -6.70 1.25 4.59
N ALA A 23 -6.01 1.53 3.47
CA ALA A 23 -4.90 0.73 3.01
C ALA A 23 -3.70 0.77 3.98
N VAL A 24 -3.35 1.94 4.52
CA VAL A 24 -2.27 2.07 5.51
C VAL A 24 -2.59 1.29 6.79
N GLU A 25 -3.80 1.42 7.31
CA GLU A 25 -4.23 0.71 8.52
C GLU A 25 -4.20 -0.81 8.31
N LYS A 26 -4.73 -1.29 7.17
CA LYS A 26 -4.69 -2.70 6.79
C LYS A 26 -3.26 -3.21 6.61
N TYR A 27 -2.39 -2.43 5.96
CA TYR A 27 -1.00 -2.80 5.75
C TYR A 27 -0.26 -2.93 7.08
N HIS A 28 -0.44 -1.97 7.99
CA HIS A 28 0.13 -2.02 9.34
C HIS A 28 -0.39 -3.22 10.14
N ARG A 29 -1.71 -3.49 10.10
CA ARG A 29 -2.31 -4.64 10.80
C ARG A 29 -1.81 -5.97 10.26
N ARG A 30 -1.57 -6.07 8.95
CA ARG A 30 -1.10 -7.30 8.30
C ARG A 30 0.40 -7.51 8.46
N PHE A 31 1.17 -6.43 8.55
CA PHE A 31 2.62 -6.44 8.69
C PHE A 31 3.08 -5.50 9.82
N PRO A 32 2.83 -5.86 11.09
CA PRO A 32 3.18 -5.01 12.24
C PRO A 32 4.69 -4.82 12.41
N MET A 33 5.50 -5.69 11.79
CA MET A 33 6.97 -5.65 11.87
C MET A 33 7.62 -4.88 10.71
N ARG A 34 6.83 -4.41 9.73
CA ARG A 34 7.33 -3.62 8.59
C ARG A 34 7.17 -2.13 8.85
N ARG A 35 8.01 -1.33 8.19
CA ARG A 35 7.92 0.13 8.23
C ARG A 35 6.61 0.58 7.60
N ILE A 36 5.83 1.39 8.31
CA ILE A 36 4.56 1.93 7.83
C ILE A 36 4.84 2.90 6.67
N PRO A 37 4.38 2.61 5.44
CA PRO A 37 4.52 3.54 4.34
C PRO A 37 3.55 4.72 4.52
N ASP A 38 3.92 5.90 4.04
CA ASP A 38 2.99 7.02 3.98
C ASP A 38 1.84 6.71 3.02
N ARG A 39 0.63 7.20 3.31
CA ARG A 39 -0.56 7.02 2.47
C ARG A 39 -0.33 7.42 1.01
N ARG A 40 0.52 8.43 0.77
CA ARG A 40 0.88 8.88 -0.59
C ARG A 40 1.63 7.82 -1.36
N VAL A 41 2.41 6.96 -0.69
CA VAL A 41 3.16 5.88 -1.34
C VAL A 41 2.20 4.90 -2.00
N PHE A 42 1.11 4.54 -1.34
CA PHE A 42 0.11 3.63 -1.91
C PHE A 42 -0.50 4.19 -3.21
N SER A 43 -0.94 5.45 -3.19
CA SER A 43 -1.50 6.10 -4.37
C SER A 43 -0.46 6.31 -5.47
N ASN A 44 0.78 6.65 -5.12
CA ASN A 44 1.84 6.89 -6.10
C ASN A 44 2.29 5.60 -6.79
N VAL A 45 2.36 4.49 -6.05
CA VAL A 45 2.69 3.17 -6.61
C VAL A 45 1.57 2.67 -7.51
N PHE A 46 0.32 2.85 -7.09
CA PHE A 46 -0.82 2.51 -7.94
C PHE A 46 -0.84 3.34 -9.23
N ASN A 47 -0.57 4.64 -9.15
CA ASN A 47 -0.51 5.50 -10.32
C ASN A 47 0.65 5.11 -11.25
N SER A 48 1.83 4.86 -10.69
CA SER A 48 3.01 4.44 -11.46
C SER A 48 2.87 3.08 -12.14
N LEU A 49 1.94 2.23 -11.70
CA LEU A 49 1.61 0.96 -12.37
C LEU A 49 0.47 1.09 -13.38
N ARG A 50 -0.26 2.21 -13.34
CA ARG A 50 -1.39 2.50 -14.23
C ARG A 50 -0.94 3.26 -15.49
N GLU A 51 0.13 4.04 -15.38
CA GLU A 51 0.87 4.63 -16.51
C GLU A 51 1.77 3.58 -17.20
#